data_AF-K0SC99-F1
#
_entry.id   AF-K0SC99-F1
#
_cell.length_a   1.000
_cell.length_b   1.000
_cell.length_c   1.000
_cell.angle_alpha   90.00
_cell.angle_beta   90.00
_cell.angle_gamma   90.00
#
_symmetry.space_group_name_H-M   'P 1'
#
loop_
_entity.id
_entity.type
_entity.pdbx_description
1 polymer ?
#
loop_
_entity_poly.entity_id
_entity_poly.type
_entity_poly.pdbx_seq_one_letter_code
_entity_poly.pdbx_strand_id
1 'polypeptide(L)'
;MNDGGKKPRRAARTAEAIVEVSFGGWPVGVAMASVLLAERRHRHNHRTSERRRDDFPKIGHFDTWKVDSLQSLVLMNHDLILYPQWVNASDFRATAEHFNNVPLHSEELDTALRDRCEQLLQKMQRKIDGEQQKAILQRRRKLSSSTSSKPVAKPRTAKFKLTMDQLELCETMGTQLPFLPFTTPEEMQLFNQCAASLVHKDDHEMAVWWCSKVDGEKVFPKLPVHIRLYRKKWQKNRRVVDCVNRAKKSSDLLTSLNKALRPNTVETGAAVESANSSGSNQAAVALRNVAGSANSAASNLDGPALQNRRPPVLRPSGIDQPNEQALRGGNSEVIGGTKVGGYEDEPEVPRKRVRGEDRRKSDGAARQRSCARCQQFNGAHSYECGGQGSANRCDYFDERGTRRCYYCEHMRRNKKSNYDPYECPATRGTRDNCPYFYHKKGRGVKEKNGQKKRKNCSSR
;
A
#
# COMPACT_ATOMS: atom_id res chain seq x y z
N MET A 1 47.88 21.16 -11.36
CA MET A 1 46.80 20.23 -11.77
C MET A 1 46.21 19.64 -10.50
N ASN A 2 45.12 20.22 -10.00
CA ASN A 2 44.44 19.79 -8.78
C ASN A 2 43.14 19.11 -9.19
N ASP A 3 43.13 17.78 -9.24
CA ASP A 3 41.90 17.02 -9.43
C ASP A 3 41.25 16.72 -8.08
N GLY A 4 40.24 17.52 -7.77
CA GLY A 4 39.40 17.40 -6.58
C GLY A 4 38.46 16.22 -6.69
N GLY A 5 38.61 15.26 -5.76
CA GLY A 5 37.73 14.11 -5.62
C GLY A 5 36.26 14.50 -5.40
N LYS A 6 35.42 14.21 -6.40
CA LYS A 6 33.97 14.16 -6.25
C LYS A 6 33.56 12.80 -5.71
N LYS A 7 33.23 12.74 -4.41
CA LYS A 7 32.48 11.62 -3.84
C LYS A 7 31.10 11.52 -4.52
N PRO A 8 30.62 10.32 -4.87
CA PRO A 8 29.26 10.16 -5.39
C PRO A 8 28.25 10.52 -4.31
N ARG A 9 27.43 11.55 -4.61
CA ARG A 9 26.25 11.89 -3.81
C ARG A 9 25.32 10.68 -3.82
N ARG A 10 25.07 10.09 -2.64
CA ARG A 10 23.94 9.17 -2.45
C ARG A 10 22.69 9.89 -2.91
N ALA A 11 22.10 9.40 -4.01
CA ALA A 11 20.81 9.86 -4.49
C ALA A 11 19.80 9.72 -3.34
N ALA A 12 19.28 10.86 -2.87
CA ALA A 12 18.08 10.87 -2.06
C ALA A 12 17.00 10.18 -2.90
N ARG A 13 16.48 9.04 -2.41
CA ARG A 13 15.28 8.43 -2.97
C ARG A 13 14.15 9.44 -2.84
N THR A 14 13.92 10.21 -3.90
CA THR A 14 12.69 10.96 -4.11
C THR A 14 11.54 9.98 -3.98
N ALA A 15 10.56 10.35 -3.17
CA ALA A 15 9.36 9.55 -2.96
C ALA A 15 8.53 9.53 -4.25
N GLU A 16 8.90 8.68 -5.21
CA GLU A 16 8.07 8.32 -6.35
C GLU A 16 6.89 7.52 -5.80
N ALA A 17 5.71 8.14 -5.79
CA ALA A 17 4.47 7.46 -5.46
C ALA A 17 4.09 6.56 -6.65
N ILE A 18 4.54 5.31 -6.65
CA ILE A 18 4.20 4.35 -7.71
C ILE A 18 2.72 3.97 -7.58
N VAL A 19 1.89 4.42 -8.54
CA VAL A 19 0.49 3.99 -8.67
C VAL A 19 0.44 2.61 -9.34
N GLU A 20 0.85 1.60 -8.57
CA GLU A 20 1.11 0.23 -9.06
C GLU A 20 -0.15 -0.48 -9.59
N VAL A 21 -1.34 -0.10 -9.08
CA VAL A 21 -2.61 -0.80 -9.37
C VAL A 21 -3.17 -0.49 -10.77
N SER A 22 -2.90 0.70 -11.32
CA SER A 22 -3.50 1.13 -12.59
C SER A 22 -2.53 1.12 -13.77
N PHE A 23 -1.23 1.30 -13.51
CA PHE A 23 -0.19 1.48 -14.53
C PHE A 23 0.88 0.38 -14.50
N GLY A 24 0.72 -0.63 -13.65
CA GLY A 24 1.72 -1.69 -13.47
C GLY A 24 3.01 -1.16 -12.86
N GLY A 25 4.15 -1.76 -13.23
CA GLY A 25 5.48 -1.38 -12.73
C GLY A 25 6.09 -0.16 -13.42
N TRP A 26 5.34 0.59 -14.24
CA TRP A 26 5.84 1.79 -14.89
C TRP A 26 5.90 2.94 -13.86
N PRO A 27 7.09 3.53 -13.61
CA PRO A 27 7.20 4.70 -12.77
C PRO A 27 6.61 5.89 -13.54
N VAL A 28 5.41 6.31 -13.15
CA VAL A 28 4.68 7.42 -13.77
C VAL A 28 4.50 8.49 -12.70
N GLY A 29 4.93 9.72 -13.00
CA GLY A 29 4.70 10.89 -12.14
C GLY A 29 3.22 11.25 -12.04
N VAL A 30 2.87 12.10 -11.08
CA VAL A 30 1.46 12.47 -10.83
C VAL A 30 0.79 13.07 -12.08
N ALA A 31 1.55 13.84 -12.86
CA ALA A 31 1.02 14.50 -14.07
C ALA A 31 0.55 13.54 -15.12
N MET A 32 1.48 12.67 -15.48
CA MET A 32 1.23 11.67 -16.48
C MET A 32 0.16 10.68 -15.99
N ALA A 33 0.13 10.36 -14.69
CA ALA A 33 -0.94 9.56 -14.12
C ALA A 33 -2.31 10.25 -14.26
N SER A 34 -2.40 11.56 -14.01
CA SER A 34 -3.62 12.35 -14.18
C SER A 34 -4.14 12.28 -15.62
N VAL A 35 -3.26 12.55 -16.60
CA VAL A 35 -3.59 12.50 -18.04
C VAL A 35 -4.03 11.10 -18.48
N LEU A 36 -3.30 10.06 -18.07
CA LEU A 36 -3.63 8.68 -18.43
C LEU A 36 -4.95 8.21 -17.80
N LEU A 37 -5.24 8.61 -16.55
CA LEU A 37 -6.54 8.33 -15.92
C LEU A 37 -7.67 9.07 -16.62
N ALA A 38 -7.46 10.32 -17.03
CA ALA A 38 -8.45 11.09 -17.78
C ALA A 38 -8.77 10.41 -19.11
N GLU A 39 -7.75 9.98 -19.87
CA GLU A 39 -7.91 9.27 -21.12
C GLU A 39 -8.61 7.91 -20.93
N ARG A 40 -8.22 7.15 -19.90
CA ARG A 40 -8.86 5.87 -19.57
C ARG A 40 -10.34 6.06 -19.23
N ARG A 41 -10.69 7.10 -18.46
CA ARG A 41 -12.07 7.44 -18.12
C ARG A 41 -12.85 7.86 -19.36
N HIS A 42 -12.27 8.69 -20.23
CA HIS A 42 -12.86 9.10 -21.50
C HIS A 42 -13.24 7.89 -22.36
N ARG A 43 -12.28 7.00 -22.65
CA ARG A 43 -12.54 5.78 -23.42
C ARG A 43 -13.59 4.87 -22.77
N HIS A 44 -13.54 4.73 -21.45
CA HIS A 44 -14.51 3.91 -20.72
C HIS A 44 -15.94 4.47 -20.83
N ASN A 45 -16.10 5.78 -20.63
CA ASN A 45 -17.38 6.46 -20.74
C ASN A 45 -17.92 6.39 -22.18
N HIS A 46 -17.05 6.56 -23.18
CA HIS A 46 -17.42 6.45 -24.59
C HIS A 46 -17.94 5.05 -24.93
N ARG A 47 -17.17 3.98 -24.65
CA ARG A 47 -17.61 2.59 -24.89
C ARG A 47 -18.88 2.21 -24.13
N THR A 48 -19.02 2.71 -22.91
CA THR A 48 -20.21 2.44 -22.10
C THR A 48 -21.43 3.13 -22.69
N SER A 49 -21.26 4.34 -23.22
CA SER A 49 -22.32 5.10 -23.90
C SER A 49 -22.73 4.39 -25.19
N GLU A 50 -21.79 4.07 -26.09
CA GLU A 50 -22.06 3.32 -27.33
C GLU A 50 -22.81 1.99 -27.12
N ARG A 51 -22.62 1.35 -25.95
CA ARG A 51 -23.26 0.05 -25.64
C ARG A 51 -24.60 0.17 -24.93
N ARG A 52 -24.84 1.26 -24.19
CA ARG A 52 -25.97 1.33 -23.23
C ARG A 52 -26.94 2.46 -23.51
N ARG A 53 -26.57 3.43 -24.34
CA ARG A 53 -27.39 4.57 -24.70
C ARG A 53 -27.86 4.38 -26.14
N ASP A 54 -29.16 4.27 -26.32
CA ASP A 54 -29.76 4.10 -27.65
C ASP A 54 -29.59 5.35 -28.51
N ASP A 55 -29.44 6.50 -27.85
CA ASP A 55 -29.22 7.82 -28.45
C ASP A 55 -27.74 8.12 -28.77
N PHE A 56 -26.81 7.28 -28.30
CA PHE A 56 -25.39 7.52 -28.52
C PHE A 56 -24.93 6.87 -29.84
N PRO A 57 -24.36 7.64 -30.79
CA PRO A 57 -23.94 7.08 -32.06
C PRO A 57 -22.75 6.13 -31.90
N LYS A 58 -22.74 5.08 -32.74
CA LYS A 58 -21.62 4.13 -32.79
C LYS A 58 -20.53 4.70 -33.68
N ILE A 59 -19.61 5.45 -33.07
CA ILE A 59 -18.57 6.17 -33.78
C ILE A 59 -17.35 5.27 -34.03
N GLY A 60 -17.06 4.35 -33.11
CA GLY A 60 -15.92 3.43 -33.23
C GLY A 60 -14.55 4.11 -33.07
N HIS A 61 -14.53 5.37 -32.63
CA HIS A 61 -13.32 6.16 -32.44
C HIS A 61 -13.39 6.96 -31.13
N PHE A 62 -12.27 7.08 -30.40
CA PHE A 62 -12.25 7.77 -29.10
C PHE A 62 -11.91 9.26 -29.20
N ASP A 63 -11.12 9.66 -30.21
CA ASP A 63 -10.77 11.07 -30.41
C ASP A 63 -11.99 11.85 -30.90
N THR A 64 -12.74 12.45 -29.98
CA THR A 64 -13.98 13.19 -30.27
C THR A 64 -13.75 14.36 -31.21
N TRP A 65 -12.60 15.03 -31.11
CA TRP A 65 -12.24 16.14 -32.01
C TRP A 65 -12.12 15.73 -33.48
N LYS A 66 -11.73 14.47 -33.78
CA LYS A 66 -11.72 13.95 -35.16
C LYS A 66 -13.14 13.71 -35.66
N VAL A 67 -14.02 13.23 -34.78
CA VAL A 67 -15.44 13.01 -35.07
C VAL A 67 -16.11 14.35 -35.39
N ASP A 68 -15.86 15.37 -34.57
CA ASP A 68 -16.37 16.73 -34.76
C ASP A 68 -15.87 17.34 -36.07
N SER A 69 -14.59 17.16 -36.38
CA SER A 69 -13.97 17.64 -37.63
C SER A 69 -14.59 16.98 -38.86
N LEU A 70 -14.81 15.65 -38.79
CA LEU A 70 -15.44 14.90 -39.87
C LEU A 70 -16.89 15.32 -40.07
N GLN A 71 -17.67 15.45 -38.99
CA GLN A 71 -19.05 15.92 -39.06
C GLN A 71 -19.14 17.32 -39.68
N SER A 72 -18.26 18.23 -39.26
CA SER A 72 -18.21 19.59 -39.82
C SER A 72 -17.85 19.59 -41.30
N LEU A 73 -16.91 18.75 -41.73
CA LEU A 73 -16.50 18.64 -43.14
C LEU A 73 -17.62 18.07 -44.01
N VAL A 74 -18.34 17.06 -43.54
CA VAL A 74 -19.49 16.49 -44.27
C VAL A 74 -20.64 17.50 -44.34
N LEU A 75 -20.89 18.23 -43.25
CA LEU A 75 -21.90 19.28 -43.23
C LEU A 75 -21.58 20.41 -44.23
N MET A 76 -20.33 20.88 -44.29
CA MET A 76 -19.93 21.95 -45.22
C MET A 76 -19.99 21.53 -46.69
N ASN A 77 -19.64 20.28 -47.01
CA ASN A 77 -19.55 19.82 -48.41
C ASN A 77 -20.87 19.27 -48.96
N HIS A 78 -21.74 18.76 -48.09
CA HIS A 78 -22.92 17.99 -48.50
C HIS A 78 -24.20 18.43 -47.80
N ASP A 79 -24.17 19.40 -46.88
CA ASP A 79 -25.29 19.82 -46.04
C ASP A 79 -25.92 18.66 -45.24
N LEU A 80 -25.11 17.66 -44.89
CA LEU A 80 -25.53 16.47 -44.16
C LEU A 80 -24.87 16.39 -42.78
N ILE A 81 -25.67 16.12 -41.75
CA ILE A 81 -25.18 15.84 -40.39
C ILE A 81 -24.92 14.33 -40.26
N LEU A 82 -23.64 13.95 -40.13
CA LEU A 82 -23.23 12.54 -40.08
C LEU A 82 -23.77 11.79 -38.86
N TYR A 83 -23.75 12.44 -37.69
CA TYR A 83 -24.24 11.88 -36.43
C TYR A 83 -25.25 12.85 -35.79
N PRO A 84 -26.56 12.76 -36.13
CA PRO A 84 -27.57 13.73 -35.68
C PRO A 84 -27.70 13.86 -34.16
N GLN A 85 -27.34 12.82 -33.41
CA GLN A 85 -27.42 12.79 -31.95
C GLN A 85 -26.09 13.13 -31.27
N TRP A 86 -25.06 13.47 -32.05
CA TRP A 86 -23.75 13.93 -31.57
C TRP A 86 -23.64 15.44 -31.71
N VAL A 87 -23.40 16.12 -30.60
CA VAL A 87 -23.13 17.56 -30.57
C VAL A 87 -21.62 17.76 -30.56
N ASN A 88 -21.11 18.63 -31.43
CA ASN A 88 -19.68 18.89 -31.50
C ASN A 88 -19.19 19.54 -30.21
N ALA A 89 -17.97 19.20 -29.77
CA ALA A 89 -17.38 19.79 -28.59
C ALA A 89 -17.25 21.33 -28.69
N SER A 90 -17.09 21.85 -29.91
CA SER A 90 -17.04 23.28 -30.23
C SER A 90 -18.32 24.06 -29.89
N ASP A 91 -19.47 23.37 -29.86
CA ASP A 91 -20.77 24.02 -29.67
C ASP A 91 -21.04 24.26 -28.18
N PHE A 92 -20.30 23.60 -27.30
CA PHE A 92 -20.38 23.81 -25.87
C PHE A 92 -19.63 25.09 -25.47
N ARG A 93 -20.28 25.91 -24.64
CA ARG A 93 -19.60 27.03 -23.98
C ARG A 93 -18.70 26.47 -22.88
N ALA A 94 -17.47 26.99 -22.80
CA ALA A 94 -16.60 26.70 -21.67
C ALA A 94 -17.26 27.18 -20.38
N THR A 95 -17.53 26.26 -19.46
CA THR A 95 -18.02 26.57 -18.11
C THR A 95 -16.85 26.55 -17.14
N ALA A 96 -17.00 27.22 -15.99
CA ALA A 96 -16.03 27.15 -14.91
C ALA A 96 -16.01 25.77 -14.21
N GLU A 97 -16.95 24.87 -14.56
CA GLU A 97 -17.04 23.54 -13.97
C GLU A 97 -15.99 22.60 -14.56
N HIS A 98 -15.11 22.11 -13.71
CA HIS A 98 -14.15 21.07 -14.06
C HIS A 98 -14.51 19.75 -13.35
N PHE A 99 -14.82 18.72 -14.13
CA PHE A 99 -15.13 17.37 -13.63
C PHE A 99 -13.90 16.58 -13.13
N ASN A 100 -12.77 17.26 -12.95
CA ASN A 100 -11.51 16.69 -12.48
C ASN A 100 -11.29 16.99 -10.98
N ASN A 101 -10.16 16.49 -10.46
CA ASN A 101 -9.69 16.57 -9.08
C ASN A 101 -10.40 17.65 -8.23
N VAL A 102 -11.37 17.20 -7.44
CA VAL A 102 -12.10 18.05 -6.50
C VAL A 102 -11.17 18.31 -5.32
N PRO A 103 -10.94 19.57 -4.90
CA PRO A 103 -10.23 19.84 -3.66
C PRO A 103 -10.97 19.16 -2.51
N LEU A 104 -10.30 18.18 -1.89
CA LEU A 104 -10.89 17.38 -0.80
C LEU A 104 -10.79 18.09 0.56
N HIS A 105 -10.24 19.30 0.61
CA HIS A 105 -10.01 20.05 1.82
C HIS A 105 -11.11 21.08 2.09
N SER A 106 -11.42 21.27 3.37
CA SER A 106 -12.38 22.28 3.84
C SER A 106 -11.79 23.68 3.73
N GLU A 107 -12.65 24.68 3.60
CA GLU A 107 -12.28 26.11 3.56
C GLU A 107 -11.43 26.54 4.77
N GLU A 108 -11.74 26.04 5.97
CA GLU A 108 -10.96 26.31 7.19
C GLU A 108 -9.51 25.82 7.08
N LEU A 109 -9.34 24.62 6.50
CA LEU A 109 -8.02 24.01 6.31
C LEU A 109 -7.24 24.76 5.23
N ASP A 110 -7.93 25.20 4.18
CA ASP A 110 -7.36 26.01 3.12
C ASP A 110 -6.86 27.37 3.64
N THR A 111 -7.69 28.05 4.44
CA THR A 111 -7.37 29.34 5.05
C THR A 111 -6.17 29.20 6.00
N ALA A 112 -6.20 28.21 6.90
CA ALA A 112 -5.09 27.94 7.82
C ALA A 112 -3.78 27.62 7.09
N LEU A 113 -3.86 26.93 5.94
CA LEU A 113 -2.70 26.66 5.11
C LEU A 113 -2.19 27.93 4.41
N ARG A 114 -3.08 28.74 3.83
CA ARG A 114 -2.73 30.02 3.18
C ARG A 114 -2.02 30.96 4.15
N ASP A 115 -2.60 31.20 5.32
CA ASP A 115 -2.01 32.06 6.36
C ASP A 115 -0.62 31.58 6.76
N ARG A 116 -0.46 30.26 6.94
CA ARG A 116 0.85 29.69 7.25
C ARG A 116 1.85 29.89 6.13
N CYS A 117 1.45 29.65 4.89
CA CYS A 117 2.33 29.80 3.73
C CYS A 117 2.80 31.25 3.58
N GLU A 118 1.92 32.22 3.77
CA GLU A 118 2.27 33.64 3.76
C GLU A 118 3.28 34.00 4.86
N GLN A 119 3.07 33.52 6.09
CA GLN A 119 4.03 33.72 7.18
C GLN A 119 5.43 33.15 6.85
N LEU A 120 5.48 31.95 6.24
CA LEU A 120 6.73 31.31 5.83
C LEU A 120 7.41 32.10 4.71
N LEU A 121 6.65 32.53 3.70
CA LEU A 121 7.16 33.34 2.59
C LEU A 121 7.71 34.67 3.08
N GLN A 122 7.01 35.37 3.98
CA GLN A 122 7.49 36.60 4.60
C GLN A 122 8.77 36.36 5.40
N LYS A 123 8.85 35.27 6.18
CA LYS A 123 10.06 34.92 6.95
C LYS A 123 11.24 34.62 6.03
N MET A 124 11.01 33.94 4.91
CA MET A 124 12.05 33.70 3.90
C MET A 124 12.48 34.99 3.23
N GLN A 125 11.54 35.87 2.86
CA GLN A 125 11.84 37.14 2.22
C GLN A 125 12.70 38.03 3.13
N ARG A 126 12.34 38.17 4.41
CA ARG A 126 13.15 38.92 5.40
C ARG A 126 14.58 38.39 5.53
N LYS A 127 14.78 37.07 5.44
CA LYS A 127 16.13 36.48 5.44
C LYS A 127 16.90 36.86 4.18
N ILE A 128 16.26 36.76 3.01
CA ILE A 128 16.85 37.15 1.73
C ILE A 128 17.25 38.64 1.77
N ASP A 129 16.35 39.51 2.23
CA ASP A 129 16.60 40.95 2.31
C ASP A 129 17.75 41.27 3.28
N GLY A 130 17.78 40.60 4.44
CA GLY A 130 18.87 40.74 5.41
C GLY A 130 20.22 40.25 4.88
N GLU A 131 20.26 39.16 4.11
CA GLU A 131 21.46 38.67 3.43
C GLU A 131 21.92 39.65 2.35
N GLN A 132 20.99 40.19 1.55
CA GLN A 132 21.30 41.22 0.55
C GLN A 132 21.87 42.49 1.19
N GLN A 133 21.28 42.97 2.29
CA GLN A 133 21.78 44.14 3.02
C GLN A 133 23.19 43.89 3.57
N LYS A 134 23.44 42.72 4.18
CA LYS A 134 24.79 42.35 4.65
C LYS A 134 25.80 42.30 3.50
N ALA A 135 25.42 41.76 2.35
CA ALA A 135 26.28 41.71 1.16
C ALA A 135 26.59 43.11 0.62
N ILE A 136 25.61 44.02 0.61
CA ILE A 136 25.79 45.43 0.22
C ILE A 136 26.76 46.14 1.17
N LEU A 137 26.57 45.98 2.49
CA LEU A 137 27.45 46.58 3.50
C LEU A 137 28.89 46.06 3.40
N GLN A 138 29.07 44.75 3.19
CA GLN A 138 30.40 44.16 2.98
C GLN A 138 31.07 44.67 1.70
N ARG A 139 30.32 44.90 0.62
CA ARG A 139 30.85 45.51 -0.61
C ARG A 139 31.24 46.97 -0.40
N ARG A 140 30.42 47.77 0.29
CA ARG A 140 30.77 49.16 0.63
C ARG A 140 32.08 49.25 1.41
N ARG A 141 32.33 48.33 2.35
CA ARG A 141 33.59 48.22 3.08
C ARG A 141 34.79 47.77 2.22
N LYS A 142 34.56 47.08 1.10
CA LYS A 142 35.62 46.60 0.19
C LYS A 142 35.89 47.53 -0.99
N LEU A 143 34.95 48.41 -1.36
CA LEU A 143 35.11 49.38 -2.43
C LEU A 143 36.08 50.52 -2.09
N SER A 144 36.50 50.66 -0.82
CA SER A 144 37.59 51.56 -0.45
C SER A 144 38.98 51.08 -0.90
N SER A 145 39.10 49.90 -1.55
CA SER A 145 40.40 49.35 -1.97
C SER A 145 40.48 48.74 -3.38
N SER A 146 39.42 48.68 -4.20
CA SER A 146 39.59 48.32 -5.63
C SER A 146 38.40 48.69 -6.53
N THR A 147 38.73 49.25 -7.70
CA THR A 147 37.86 49.64 -8.80
C THR A 147 37.55 48.45 -9.71
N SER A 148 36.53 47.64 -9.38
CA SER A 148 35.95 46.71 -10.36
C SER A 148 34.46 46.50 -10.09
N SER A 149 33.63 47.15 -10.90
CA SER A 149 32.17 47.18 -10.84
C SER A 149 31.56 45.95 -11.52
N LYS A 150 31.43 44.83 -10.80
CA LYS A 150 30.55 43.74 -11.26
C LYS A 150 29.07 44.08 -10.97
N PRO A 151 28.16 43.90 -11.95
CA PRO A 151 26.74 44.22 -11.79
C PRO A 151 26.08 43.45 -10.65
N VAL A 152 25.15 44.09 -9.95
CA VAL A 152 24.39 43.52 -8.84
C VAL A 152 23.41 42.49 -9.40
N ALA A 153 23.49 41.26 -8.90
CA ALA A 153 22.53 40.21 -9.26
C ALA A 153 21.11 40.63 -8.83
N LYS A 154 20.13 40.39 -9.70
CA LYS A 154 18.72 40.74 -9.45
C LYS A 154 18.24 40.17 -8.10
N PRO A 155 17.41 40.90 -7.34
CA PRO A 155 16.90 40.44 -6.06
C PRO A 155 16.09 39.15 -6.25
N ARG A 156 16.36 38.16 -5.38
CA ARG A 156 15.67 36.87 -5.39
C ARG A 156 14.33 37.02 -4.64
N THR A 157 13.27 36.46 -5.20
CA THR A 157 11.95 36.36 -4.53
C THR A 157 11.86 35.08 -3.71
N ALA A 158 11.28 35.14 -2.51
CA ALA A 158 10.98 33.95 -1.71
C ALA A 158 9.99 33.02 -2.44
N LYS A 159 10.37 31.75 -2.60
CA LYS A 159 9.54 30.70 -3.20
C LYS A 159 9.85 29.36 -2.55
N PHE A 160 8.84 28.50 -2.39
CA PHE A 160 9.04 27.11 -1.97
C PHE A 160 9.76 26.31 -3.07
N LYS A 161 10.63 25.39 -2.66
CA LYS A 161 11.32 24.48 -3.58
C LYS A 161 10.48 23.22 -3.74
N LEU A 162 9.61 23.21 -4.74
CA LEU A 162 8.72 22.09 -5.04
C LEU A 162 9.23 21.31 -6.26
N THR A 163 8.98 20.00 -6.27
CA THR A 163 9.18 19.17 -7.47
C THR A 163 8.09 19.45 -8.51
N MET A 164 8.28 19.00 -9.76
CA MET A 164 7.28 19.18 -10.81
C MET A 164 5.91 18.58 -10.43
N ASP A 165 5.90 17.33 -9.96
CA ASP A 165 4.69 16.66 -9.48
C ASP A 165 4.01 17.39 -8.30
N GLN A 166 4.81 18.01 -7.42
CA GLN A 166 4.26 18.80 -6.31
C GLN A 166 3.63 20.10 -6.78
N LEU A 167 4.22 20.77 -7.79
CA LEU A 167 3.67 21.98 -8.39
C LEU A 167 2.33 21.69 -9.06
N GLU A 168 2.25 20.59 -9.80
CA GLU A 168 1.00 20.22 -10.44
C GLU A 168 -0.09 19.84 -9.43
N LEU A 169 0.26 19.13 -8.35
CA LEU A 169 -0.68 18.89 -7.24
C LEU A 169 -1.18 20.21 -6.64
N CYS A 170 -0.30 21.21 -6.49
CA CYS A 170 -0.66 22.54 -6.00
C CYS A 170 -1.63 23.24 -6.94
N GLU A 171 -1.33 23.27 -8.24
CA GLU A 171 -2.18 23.88 -9.27
C GLU A 171 -3.55 23.21 -9.31
N THR A 172 -3.55 21.88 -9.28
CA THR A 172 -4.78 21.09 -9.36
C THR A 172 -5.66 21.23 -8.11
N MET A 173 -5.06 21.38 -6.92
CA MET A 173 -5.81 21.58 -5.67
C MET A 173 -6.08 23.05 -5.35
N GLY A 174 -5.52 23.99 -6.13
CA GLY A 174 -5.60 25.42 -5.83
C GLY A 174 -4.85 25.84 -4.56
N THR A 175 -3.83 25.09 -4.15
CA THR A 175 -3.11 25.30 -2.88
C THR A 175 -1.64 25.69 -3.10
N GLN A 176 -1.04 26.46 -2.18
CA GLN A 176 0.37 26.84 -2.27
C GLN A 176 1.36 25.70 -1.94
N LEU A 177 0.90 24.69 -1.19
CA LEU A 177 1.68 23.51 -0.82
C LEU A 177 0.83 22.25 -0.99
N PRO A 178 1.43 21.13 -1.45
CA PRO A 178 0.67 19.93 -1.74
C PRO A 178 0.35 19.16 -0.45
N PHE A 179 -0.87 18.63 -0.36
CA PHE A 179 -1.24 17.66 0.66
C PHE A 179 -0.64 16.29 0.37
N LEU A 180 0.38 15.89 1.14
CA LEU A 180 1.06 14.61 0.97
C LEU A 180 0.74 13.64 2.11
N PRO A 181 0.76 12.31 1.90
CA PRO A 181 0.69 11.34 2.99
C PRO A 181 1.93 11.44 3.90
N PHE A 182 1.89 10.78 5.06
CA PHE A 182 3.03 10.73 5.99
C PHE A 182 4.18 9.91 5.40
N THR A 183 5.29 10.57 5.09
CA THR A 183 6.45 9.93 4.45
C THR A 183 7.76 10.20 5.19
N THR A 184 7.94 11.41 5.72
CA THR A 184 9.21 11.80 6.35
C THR A 184 9.28 11.33 7.80
N PRO A 185 10.48 10.94 8.29
CA PRO A 185 10.63 10.52 9.69
C PRO A 185 10.32 11.67 10.66
N GLU A 186 10.57 12.92 10.27
CA GLU A 186 10.21 14.11 11.05
C GLU A 186 8.70 14.23 11.25
N GLU A 187 7.90 14.02 10.19
CA GLU A 187 6.43 13.99 10.30
C GLU A 187 5.95 12.88 11.23
N MET A 188 6.57 11.70 11.16
CA MET A 188 6.20 10.58 12.03
C MET A 188 6.54 10.86 13.51
N GLN A 189 7.68 11.49 13.77
CA GLN A 189 8.07 11.92 15.12
C GLN A 189 7.13 12.99 15.66
N LEU A 190 6.80 14.00 14.85
CA LEU A 190 5.83 15.04 15.20
C LEU A 190 4.46 14.42 15.50
N PHE A 191 4.03 13.44 14.70
CA PHE A 191 2.80 12.70 14.96
C PHE A 191 2.85 11.94 16.29
N ASN A 192 3.99 11.35 16.67
CA ASN A 192 4.11 10.69 17.98
C ASN A 192 3.93 11.69 19.14
N GLN A 193 4.53 12.87 19.03
CA GLN A 193 4.41 13.93 20.04
C GLN A 193 2.96 14.47 20.11
N CYS A 194 2.35 14.64 18.94
CA CYS A 194 0.94 15.02 18.78
C CYS A 194 0.01 13.96 19.40
N ALA A 195 0.22 12.67 19.11
CA ALA A 195 -0.61 11.59 19.62
C ALA A 195 -0.48 11.39 21.14
N ALA A 196 0.66 11.76 21.73
CA ALA A 196 0.86 11.75 23.18
C ALA A 196 0.16 12.93 23.88
N SER A 197 0.04 14.09 23.22
CA SER A 197 -0.54 15.31 23.78
C SER A 197 -2.03 15.49 23.49
N LEU A 198 -2.52 14.96 22.36
CA LEU A 198 -3.89 15.14 21.88
C LEU A 198 -4.65 13.81 21.92
N VAL A 199 -4.94 13.38 23.14
CA VAL A 199 -5.86 12.26 23.37
C VAL A 199 -7.27 12.77 23.05
N HIS A 200 -7.88 12.26 21.97
CA HIS A 200 -9.30 12.49 21.56
C HIS A 200 -9.66 13.64 20.60
N LYS A 201 -8.71 14.30 19.92
CA LYS A 201 -9.09 15.24 18.85
C LYS A 201 -9.58 14.56 17.58
N ASP A 202 -10.58 15.20 16.94
CA ASP A 202 -11.09 14.81 15.63
C ASP A 202 -9.98 14.89 14.56
N ASP A 203 -10.09 14.08 13.51
CA ASP A 203 -9.12 14.02 12.41
C ASP A 203 -9.07 15.35 11.64
N HIS A 204 -10.19 16.09 11.58
CA HIS A 204 -10.26 17.40 10.93
C HIS A 204 -9.52 18.49 11.72
N GLU A 205 -9.84 18.65 13.01
CA GLU A 205 -9.14 19.60 13.88
C GLU A 205 -7.62 19.35 13.93
N MET A 206 -7.22 18.07 13.90
CA MET A 206 -5.81 17.71 13.84
C MET A 206 -5.16 18.16 12.54
N ALA A 207 -5.87 18.11 11.41
CA ALA A 207 -5.37 18.61 10.12
C ALA A 207 -5.16 20.12 10.15
N VAL A 208 -6.12 20.87 10.72
CA VAL A 208 -6.00 22.33 10.88
C VAL A 208 -4.85 22.68 11.81
N TRP A 209 -4.74 22.00 12.96
CA TRP A 209 -3.61 22.18 13.88
C TRP A 209 -2.27 21.85 13.22
N TRP A 210 -2.24 20.83 12.36
CA TRP A 210 -1.04 20.43 11.63
C TRP A 210 -0.48 21.55 10.75
N CYS A 211 -1.35 22.38 10.14
CA CYS A 211 -0.92 23.53 9.36
C CYS A 211 -0.01 24.47 10.15
N SER A 212 -0.21 24.64 11.46
CA SER A 212 0.67 25.47 12.30
C SER A 212 2.12 24.96 12.38
N LYS A 213 2.33 23.67 12.11
CA LYS A 213 3.64 22.98 12.15
C LYS A 213 4.23 22.74 10.76
N VAL A 214 3.58 23.20 9.70
CA VAL A 214 4.09 23.09 8.33
C VAL A 214 5.30 24.01 8.18
N ASP A 215 6.35 23.47 7.58
CA ASP A 215 7.60 24.18 7.28
C ASP A 215 7.80 24.39 5.78
N GLY A 216 7.10 23.63 4.93
CA GLY A 216 7.20 23.71 3.47
C GLY A 216 8.41 23.00 2.85
N GLU A 217 9.19 22.28 3.65
CA GLU A 217 10.34 21.47 3.18
C GLU A 217 10.29 20.02 3.69
N LYS A 218 10.24 19.83 5.02
CA LYS A 218 10.22 18.49 5.65
C LYS A 218 8.85 18.03 6.10
N VAL A 219 8.02 19.00 6.49
CA VAL A 219 6.67 18.78 7.01
C VAL A 219 5.69 19.43 6.05
N PHE A 220 4.87 18.59 5.40
CA PHE A 220 3.83 19.01 4.47
C PHE A 220 2.46 19.00 5.12
N PRO A 221 1.50 19.80 4.61
CA PRO A 221 0.13 19.76 5.10
C PRO A 221 -0.50 18.39 4.86
N LYS A 222 -1.43 18.00 5.73
CA LYS A 222 -2.10 16.68 5.71
C LYS A 222 -3.60 16.86 5.59
N LEU A 223 -4.24 15.99 4.80
CA LEU A 223 -5.69 15.87 4.80
C LEU A 223 -6.17 15.06 6.01
N PRO A 224 -7.42 15.27 6.45
CA PRO A 224 -8.02 14.46 7.52
C PRO A 224 -7.96 12.95 7.23
N VAL A 225 -8.11 12.57 5.95
CA VAL A 225 -7.98 11.16 5.53
C VAL A 225 -6.55 10.62 5.71
N HIS A 226 -5.51 11.42 5.45
CA HIS A 226 -4.12 11.01 5.67
C HIS A 226 -3.86 10.76 7.16
N ILE A 227 -4.36 11.66 8.02
CA ILE A 227 -4.27 11.55 9.48
C ILE A 227 -4.98 10.28 9.95
N ARG A 228 -6.22 10.06 9.51
CA ARG A 228 -7.00 8.87 9.88
C ARG A 228 -6.31 7.55 9.52
N LEU A 229 -5.80 7.46 8.29
CA LEU A 229 -5.11 6.27 7.80
C LEU A 229 -3.80 6.04 8.57
N TYR A 230 -3.04 7.10 8.79
CA TYR A 230 -1.80 7.02 9.56
C TYR A 230 -2.06 6.67 11.02
N ARG A 231 -3.06 7.27 11.67
CA ARG A 231 -3.48 6.96 13.06
C ARG A 231 -3.76 5.48 13.24
N LYS A 232 -4.50 4.85 12.31
CA LYS A 232 -4.77 3.39 12.34
C LYS A 232 -3.48 2.57 12.22
N LYS A 233 -2.60 2.92 11.28
CA LYS A 233 -1.29 2.26 11.11
C LYS A 233 -0.43 2.42 12.36
N TRP A 234 -0.39 3.62 12.90
CA TRP A 234 0.34 3.98 14.10
C TRP A 234 -0.16 3.21 15.33
N GLN A 235 -1.47 3.16 15.59
CA GLN A 235 -2.06 2.38 16.69
C GLN A 235 -1.73 0.89 16.58
N LYS A 236 -1.77 0.32 15.37
CA LYS A 236 -1.34 -1.06 15.14
C LYS A 236 0.13 -1.25 15.48
N ASN A 237 1.00 -0.38 14.97
CA ASN A 237 2.44 -0.44 15.23
C ASN A 237 2.75 -0.25 16.72
N ARG A 238 2.03 0.64 17.40
CA ARG A 238 2.20 0.89 18.82
C ARG A 238 1.84 -0.34 19.65
N ARG A 239 0.74 -1.02 19.33
CA ARG A 239 0.39 -2.30 19.98
C ARG A 239 1.49 -3.35 19.79
N VAL A 240 2.09 -3.43 18.61
CA VAL A 240 3.22 -4.34 18.37
C VAL A 240 4.42 -3.94 19.23
N VAL A 241 4.78 -2.66 19.27
CA VAL A 241 5.87 -2.15 20.12
C VAL A 241 5.61 -2.45 21.60
N ASP A 242 4.39 -2.25 22.08
CA ASP A 242 4.02 -2.52 23.47
C ASP A 242 4.08 -4.03 23.77
N CYS A 243 3.65 -4.90 22.85
CA CYS A 243 3.81 -6.36 22.97
C CYS A 243 5.28 -6.77 23.01
N VAL A 244 6.11 -6.22 22.12
CA VAL A 244 7.57 -6.48 22.09
C VAL A 244 8.22 -6.02 23.38
N ASN A 245 7.86 -4.83 23.88
CA ASN A 245 8.39 -4.30 25.14
C ASN A 245 8.00 -5.16 26.35
N ARG A 246 6.76 -5.70 26.38
CA ARG A 246 6.34 -6.66 27.41
C ARG A 246 7.13 -7.98 27.32
N ALA A 247 7.36 -8.47 26.10
CA ALA A 247 8.12 -9.69 25.85
C ALA A 247 9.65 -9.53 26.00
N LYS A 248 10.15 -8.29 26.04
CA LYS A 248 11.58 -8.00 26.09
C LYS A 248 12.27 -8.66 27.29
N LYS A 249 11.67 -8.58 28.48
CA LYS A 249 12.24 -9.22 29.70
C LYS A 249 12.39 -10.73 29.53
N SER A 250 11.37 -11.41 29.02
CA SER A 250 11.43 -12.86 28.75
C SER A 250 12.40 -13.21 27.62
N SER A 251 12.48 -12.37 26.59
CA SER A 251 13.41 -12.57 25.47
C SER A 251 14.86 -12.40 25.90
N ASP A 252 15.15 -11.37 26.72
CA ASP A 252 16.48 -11.10 27.26
C ASP A 252 16.93 -12.24 28.20
N LEU A 253 16.00 -12.77 29.01
CA LEU A 253 16.23 -13.96 29.84
C LEU A 253 16.57 -15.19 28.99
N LEU A 254 15.76 -15.50 27.97
CA LEU A 254 16.01 -16.62 27.06
C LEU A 254 17.34 -16.48 26.30
N THR A 255 17.69 -15.26 25.89
CA THR A 255 18.96 -14.98 25.22
C THR A 255 20.14 -15.22 26.17
N SER A 256 19.99 -14.82 27.44
CA SER A 256 21.00 -15.05 28.47
C SER A 256 21.18 -16.54 28.77
N LEU A 257 20.09 -17.30 28.87
CA LEU A 257 20.11 -18.75 29.03
C LEU A 257 20.74 -19.44 27.81
N ASN A 258 20.35 -19.06 26.59
CA ASN A 258 20.93 -19.60 25.37
C ASN A 258 22.43 -19.32 25.27
N LYS A 259 22.91 -18.16 25.75
CA LYS A 259 24.34 -17.85 25.82
C LYS A 259 25.07 -18.75 26.82
N ALA A 260 24.46 -19.05 27.97
CA ALA A 260 25.02 -19.94 28.99
C ALA A 260 25.03 -21.42 28.54
N LEU A 261 24.06 -21.83 27.72
CA LEU A 261 23.91 -23.20 27.22
C LEU A 261 24.70 -23.48 25.94
N ARG A 262 25.39 -22.49 25.34
CA ARG A 262 26.27 -22.77 24.20
C ARG A 262 27.41 -23.65 24.71
N PRO A 263 27.53 -24.91 24.25
CA PRO A 263 28.66 -25.75 24.65
C PRO A 263 29.95 -25.07 24.20
N ASN A 264 30.91 -24.95 25.12
CA ASN A 264 32.28 -24.63 24.77
C ASN A 264 32.72 -25.68 23.75
N THR A 265 32.79 -25.31 22.47
CA THR A 265 33.57 -26.07 21.49
C THR A 265 34.98 -26.11 22.06
N VAL A 266 35.34 -27.29 22.53
CA VAL A 266 36.65 -27.63 23.07
C VAL A 266 37.68 -27.26 22.02
N GLU A 267 38.41 -26.17 22.27
CA GLU A 267 39.77 -26.01 21.77
C GLU A 267 40.61 -27.08 22.48
N THR A 268 40.78 -28.23 21.84
CA THR A 268 41.81 -29.20 22.21
C THR A 268 43.01 -28.93 21.32
N GLY A 269 44.02 -28.26 21.86
CA GLY A 269 45.26 -28.02 21.11
C GLY A 269 46.29 -27.16 21.84
N ALA A 270 46.89 -27.74 22.88
CA ALA A 270 48.21 -27.41 23.44
C ALA A 270 48.37 -26.10 24.25
N ALA A 271 48.55 -26.32 25.54
CA ALA A 271 49.23 -25.44 26.48
C ALA A 271 50.63 -25.04 25.99
N VAL A 272 51.12 -23.85 26.40
CA VAL A 272 52.42 -23.65 27.07
C VAL A 272 52.51 -22.18 27.55
N GLU A 273 52.85 -22.05 28.83
CA GLU A 273 53.52 -20.94 29.53
C GLU A 273 52.81 -19.64 29.93
N SER A 274 52.50 -19.63 31.23
CA SER A 274 53.14 -18.81 32.27
C SER A 274 52.91 -17.29 32.30
N ALA A 275 52.33 -16.91 33.43
CA ALA A 275 52.18 -15.59 33.99
C ALA A 275 53.49 -14.77 34.01
N ASN A 276 53.37 -13.46 33.74
CA ASN A 276 53.97 -12.45 34.60
C ASN A 276 53.30 -11.07 34.46
N SER A 277 52.93 -10.54 35.63
CA SER A 277 53.01 -9.14 36.07
C SER A 277 52.29 -8.00 35.31
N SER A 278 51.23 -7.51 35.98
CA SER A 278 50.91 -6.10 36.30
C SER A 278 51.38 -4.96 35.37
N GLY A 279 50.41 -4.15 34.90
CA GLY A 279 50.68 -2.75 34.53
C GLY A 279 49.73 -2.10 33.51
N SER A 280 48.71 -1.40 34.03
CA SER A 280 48.22 -0.07 33.60
C SER A 280 47.94 0.31 32.12
N ASN A 281 46.70 0.82 31.95
CA ASN A 281 46.25 1.96 31.11
C ASN A 281 45.90 1.80 29.61
N GLN A 282 44.63 2.19 29.35
CA GLN A 282 44.11 3.08 28.31
C GLN A 282 44.32 2.82 26.80
N ALA A 283 43.17 2.82 26.11
CA ALA A 283 42.83 3.53 24.88
C ALA A 283 43.39 3.07 23.50
N ALA A 284 42.40 2.85 22.61
CA ALA A 284 42.31 3.43 21.27
C ALA A 284 43.11 2.86 20.08
N VAL A 285 42.33 2.59 19.01
CA VAL A 285 42.58 2.97 17.59
C VAL A 285 43.52 2.09 16.74
N ALA A 286 42.85 1.38 15.81
CA ALA A 286 43.00 1.38 14.35
C ALA A 286 44.27 0.87 13.62
N LEU A 287 43.96 0.08 12.58
CA LEU A 287 44.43 0.14 11.18
C LEU A 287 45.93 0.20 10.87
N ARG A 288 46.38 -0.77 10.05
CA ARG A 288 47.20 -0.64 8.81
C ARG A 288 47.39 -2.06 8.24
N ASN A 289 47.13 -2.41 6.98
CA ASN A 289 47.48 -1.90 5.63
C ASN A 289 48.62 -2.71 4.98
N VAL A 290 48.37 -3.17 3.74
CA VAL A 290 49.30 -3.20 2.56
C VAL A 290 50.45 -4.24 2.65
N ALA A 291 50.97 -4.95 1.65
CA ALA A 291 50.98 -5.10 0.18
C ALA A 291 51.31 -6.61 -0.08
N GLY A 292 51.29 -7.27 -1.24
CA GLY A 292 51.39 -6.91 -2.65
C GLY A 292 52.42 -7.86 -3.33
N SER A 293 52.01 -8.49 -4.43
CA SER A 293 52.83 -8.99 -5.57
C SER A 293 53.70 -10.25 -5.43
N ALA A 294 53.44 -11.28 -6.27
CA ALA A 294 54.19 -11.59 -7.51
C ALA A 294 54.00 -13.07 -7.97
N ASN A 295 53.70 -13.24 -9.28
CA ASN A 295 54.25 -14.21 -10.28
C ASN A 295 54.27 -15.73 -9.96
N SER A 296 54.12 -16.71 -10.85
CA SER A 296 53.86 -16.90 -12.29
C SER A 296 53.70 -18.43 -12.49
N ALA A 297 52.75 -18.88 -13.31
CA ALA A 297 52.94 -19.71 -14.52
C ALA A 297 53.10 -21.25 -14.39
N ALA A 298 52.33 -21.95 -15.25
CA ALA A 298 52.54 -23.28 -15.85
C ALA A 298 52.51 -24.52 -14.93
N SER A 299 52.09 -25.74 -15.31
CA SER A 299 51.31 -26.32 -16.40
C SER A 299 51.14 -27.81 -16.03
N ASN A 300 50.05 -28.44 -16.50
CA ASN A 300 49.94 -29.86 -16.90
C ASN A 300 49.77 -31.02 -15.89
N LEU A 301 48.65 -31.73 -16.12
CA LEU A 301 48.46 -33.18 -16.33
C LEU A 301 48.28 -34.18 -15.14
N ASP A 302 47.15 -34.92 -15.28
CA ASP A 302 46.89 -36.34 -15.00
C ASP A 302 46.76 -36.93 -13.56
N GLY A 303 45.49 -37.09 -13.12
CA GLY A 303 44.87 -38.26 -12.44
C GLY A 303 45.45 -38.82 -11.11
N PRO A 304 44.80 -39.84 -10.48
CA PRO A 304 43.38 -40.01 -10.16
C PRO A 304 43.11 -40.13 -8.63
N ALA A 305 41.84 -39.94 -8.25
CA ALA A 305 41.12 -40.57 -7.12
C ALA A 305 41.81 -40.78 -5.74
N LEU A 306 41.36 -40.04 -4.72
CA LEU A 306 41.21 -40.60 -3.37
C LEU A 306 39.90 -40.15 -2.71
N GLN A 307 39.12 -41.14 -2.30
CA GLN A 307 37.80 -41.03 -1.70
C GLN A 307 37.89 -40.53 -0.26
N ASN A 308 37.37 -39.33 0.02
CA ASN A 308 37.01 -38.94 1.39
C ASN A 308 35.50 -39.17 1.60
N ARG A 309 35.14 -40.42 1.91
CA ARG A 309 33.79 -40.76 2.38
C ARG A 309 33.59 -40.17 3.78
N ARG A 310 32.70 -39.18 3.90
CA ARG A 310 32.14 -38.79 5.20
C ARG A 310 31.34 -39.97 5.78
N PRO A 311 31.42 -40.27 7.09
CA PRO A 311 30.58 -41.29 7.70
C PRO A 311 29.09 -40.93 7.53
N PRO A 312 28.22 -41.94 7.33
CA PRO A 312 26.79 -41.70 7.14
C PRO A 312 26.19 -41.08 8.39
N VAL A 313 25.56 -39.92 8.22
CA VAL A 313 24.78 -39.25 9.27
C VAL A 313 23.53 -40.10 9.53
N LEU A 314 23.48 -40.76 10.69
CA LEU A 314 22.27 -41.44 11.17
C LEU A 314 21.17 -40.39 11.37
N ARG A 315 20.10 -40.50 10.60
CA ARG A 315 18.92 -39.64 10.73
C ARG A 315 17.98 -40.22 11.79
N PRO A 316 17.35 -39.38 12.63
CA PRO A 316 16.34 -39.83 13.58
C PRO A 316 15.10 -40.36 12.84
N SER A 317 14.60 -41.51 13.27
CA SER A 317 13.43 -42.20 12.72
C SER A 317 12.16 -41.36 12.89
N GLY A 318 11.34 -41.24 11.83
CA GLY A 318 9.97 -40.69 11.93
C GLY A 318 9.58 -39.57 10.95
N ILE A 319 10.35 -39.29 9.90
CA ILE A 319 9.93 -38.38 8.82
C ILE A 319 9.67 -39.23 7.57
N ASP A 320 8.41 -39.29 7.13
CA ASP A 320 8.03 -39.98 5.91
C ASP A 320 8.75 -39.36 4.70
N GLN A 321 9.38 -40.21 3.88
CA GLN A 321 10.02 -39.77 2.65
C GLN A 321 8.96 -39.24 1.67
N PRO A 322 9.22 -38.12 0.96
CA PRO A 322 8.38 -37.72 -0.15
C PRO A 322 8.43 -38.78 -1.25
N ASN A 323 7.27 -38.99 -1.90
CA ASN A 323 7.02 -39.97 -2.95
C ASN A 323 8.16 -40.04 -3.99
N GLU A 324 8.61 -41.26 -4.36
CA GLU A 324 9.76 -41.53 -5.23
C GLU A 324 9.67 -40.86 -6.61
N GLN A 325 8.47 -40.50 -7.06
CA GLN A 325 8.26 -39.72 -8.28
C GLN A 325 8.84 -38.29 -8.22
N ALA A 326 9.07 -37.72 -7.03
CA ALA A 326 9.73 -36.43 -6.85
C ALA A 326 11.27 -36.52 -6.90
N LEU A 327 11.84 -37.72 -6.88
CA LEU A 327 13.30 -37.97 -6.87
C LEU A 327 13.86 -38.34 -8.24
N ARG A 328 13.02 -38.59 -9.26
CA ARG A 328 13.47 -38.81 -10.64
C ARG A 328 13.45 -37.50 -11.41
N GLY A 329 14.52 -36.72 -11.28
CA GLY A 329 14.81 -35.57 -12.13
C GLY A 329 16.14 -35.78 -12.86
N GLY A 330 16.03 -35.86 -14.19
CA GLY A 330 17.04 -35.93 -15.26
C GLY A 330 18.52 -35.71 -14.94
N ASN A 331 19.35 -36.45 -15.69
CA ASN A 331 20.80 -36.33 -15.79
C ASN A 331 21.23 -34.87 -16.02
N SER A 332 21.54 -34.14 -14.94
CA SER A 332 22.18 -32.84 -15.03
C SER A 332 23.46 -32.88 -14.21
N GLU A 333 24.59 -32.75 -14.86
CA GLU A 333 25.90 -32.65 -14.24
C GLU A 333 26.14 -31.20 -13.78
N VAL A 334 26.79 -31.05 -12.63
CA VAL A 334 27.11 -29.75 -12.04
C VAL A 334 28.62 -29.64 -11.93
N ILE A 335 29.22 -28.78 -12.73
CA ILE A 335 30.65 -28.46 -12.66
C ILE A 335 30.78 -26.97 -12.28
N GLY A 336 31.53 -26.69 -11.21
CA GLY A 336 31.80 -25.31 -10.77
C GLY A 336 30.60 -24.54 -10.22
N GLY A 337 29.60 -25.23 -9.64
CA GLY A 337 28.43 -24.58 -9.04
C GLY A 337 27.39 -24.05 -10.03
N THR A 338 27.56 -24.32 -11.33
CA THR A 338 26.59 -23.99 -12.37
C THR A 338 26.07 -25.29 -12.99
N LYS A 339 24.75 -25.45 -13.08
CA LYS A 339 24.11 -26.58 -13.77
C LYS A 339 24.23 -26.36 -15.29
N VAL A 340 24.82 -27.31 -16.01
CA VAL A 340 24.84 -27.31 -17.48
C VAL A 340 24.27 -28.64 -17.95
N GLY A 341 23.19 -28.61 -18.72
CA GLY A 341 22.56 -29.81 -19.28
C GLY A 341 21.66 -29.48 -20.47
N GLY A 342 21.92 -30.19 -21.57
CA GLY A 342 21.07 -30.60 -22.68
C GLY A 342 20.03 -29.63 -23.26
N TYR A 343 20.25 -29.20 -24.50
CA TYR A 343 19.19 -28.69 -25.38
C TYR A 343 18.24 -29.84 -25.72
N GLU A 344 17.01 -29.79 -25.21
CA GLU A 344 15.85 -30.42 -25.85
C GLU A 344 14.96 -29.33 -26.43
N ASP A 345 14.26 -29.66 -27.52
CA ASP A 345 13.45 -28.77 -28.34
C ASP A 345 12.59 -27.80 -27.53
N GLU A 346 12.56 -26.54 -27.99
CA GLU A 346 11.92 -25.41 -27.31
C GLU A 346 10.57 -25.77 -26.67
N PRO A 347 10.46 -25.77 -25.33
CA PRO A 347 9.15 -25.80 -24.70
C PRO A 347 8.49 -24.44 -24.91
N GLU A 348 7.29 -24.44 -25.50
CA GLU A 348 6.41 -23.28 -25.57
C GLU A 348 6.41 -22.54 -24.22
N VAL A 349 6.86 -21.29 -24.27
CA VAL A 349 6.92 -20.38 -23.13
C VAL A 349 5.61 -20.46 -22.35
N PRO A 350 5.63 -20.81 -21.04
CA PRO A 350 4.41 -20.82 -20.23
C PRO A 350 3.82 -19.42 -20.23
N ARG A 351 2.74 -19.22 -20.99
CA ARG A 351 1.93 -18.01 -20.94
C ARG A 351 1.62 -17.76 -19.46
N LYS A 352 1.99 -16.57 -18.97
CA LYS A 352 1.63 -16.09 -17.62
C LYS A 352 0.22 -16.56 -17.32
N ARG A 353 0.02 -17.26 -16.20
CA ARG A 353 -1.31 -17.68 -15.74
C ARG A 353 -2.20 -16.44 -15.73
N VAL A 354 -2.98 -16.30 -16.81
CA VAL A 354 -4.13 -15.41 -16.84
C VAL A 354 -4.95 -15.91 -15.66
N ARG A 355 -5.22 -15.02 -14.70
CA ARG A 355 -6.20 -15.29 -13.65
C ARG A 355 -7.42 -15.83 -14.38
N GLY A 356 -7.69 -17.12 -14.22
CA GLY A 356 -8.71 -17.79 -15.02
C GLY A 356 -9.96 -16.93 -15.01
N GLU A 357 -10.60 -16.77 -16.19
CA GLU A 357 -11.90 -16.12 -16.26
C GLU A 357 -12.72 -16.60 -15.07
N ASP A 358 -13.24 -15.65 -14.27
CA ASP A 358 -14.19 -15.98 -13.22
C ASP A 358 -15.24 -16.85 -13.89
N ARG A 359 -15.21 -18.16 -13.60
CA ARG A 359 -16.11 -19.14 -14.20
C ARG A 359 -17.48 -18.51 -14.07
N ARG A 360 -18.08 -18.15 -15.21
CA ARG A 360 -19.46 -17.67 -15.25
C ARG A 360 -20.23 -18.63 -14.37
N LYS A 361 -20.87 -18.11 -13.32
CA LYS A 361 -21.74 -18.90 -12.46
C LYS A 361 -22.66 -19.65 -13.42
N SER A 362 -22.43 -20.96 -13.56
CA SER A 362 -23.32 -21.82 -14.31
C SER A 362 -24.70 -21.59 -13.73
N ASP A 363 -25.62 -21.14 -14.57
CA ASP A 363 -26.98 -20.86 -14.17
C ASP A 363 -27.54 -22.04 -13.37
N GLY A 364 -28.00 -21.76 -12.16
CA GLY A 364 -29.11 -22.54 -11.60
C GLY A 364 -28.87 -23.58 -10.51
N ALA A 365 -27.66 -23.84 -9.99
CA ALA A 365 -27.53 -24.71 -8.81
C ALA A 365 -26.35 -24.34 -7.92
N ALA A 366 -26.57 -23.46 -6.95
CA ALA A 366 -25.64 -23.32 -5.83
C ALA A 366 -25.54 -24.69 -5.16
N ARG A 367 -24.36 -25.33 -5.21
CA ARG A 367 -24.10 -26.60 -4.50
C ARG A 367 -24.46 -26.39 -3.02
N GLN A 368 -25.62 -26.89 -2.61
CA GLN A 368 -26.10 -26.78 -1.24
C GLN A 368 -25.20 -27.67 -0.38
N ARG A 369 -24.20 -27.07 0.28
CA ARG A 369 -23.35 -27.80 1.22
C ARG A 369 -24.12 -27.93 2.52
N SER A 370 -24.45 -29.17 2.90
CA SER A 370 -24.99 -29.49 4.22
C SER A 370 -23.96 -29.16 5.30
N CYS A 371 -24.44 -28.71 6.47
CA CYS A 371 -23.59 -28.59 7.65
C CYS A 371 -23.03 -29.97 8.04
N ALA A 372 -21.77 -30.04 8.49
CA ALA A 372 -21.11 -31.29 8.87
C ALA A 372 -21.89 -32.08 9.94
N ARG A 373 -22.53 -31.42 10.91
CA ARG A 373 -23.36 -32.09 11.92
C ARG A 373 -24.68 -32.60 11.36
N CYS A 374 -25.34 -31.84 10.48
CA CYS A 374 -26.55 -32.33 9.81
C CYS A 374 -26.25 -33.56 8.95
N GLN A 375 -25.05 -33.61 8.36
CA GLN A 375 -24.56 -34.77 7.63
C GLN A 375 -24.23 -35.95 8.56
N GLN A 376 -23.62 -35.68 9.71
CA GLN A 376 -23.28 -36.72 10.70
C GLN A 376 -24.50 -37.38 11.35
N PHE A 377 -25.58 -36.62 11.59
CA PHE A 377 -26.79 -37.10 12.28
C PHE A 377 -28.00 -37.27 11.35
N ASN A 378 -27.81 -37.35 10.03
CA ASN A 378 -28.86 -37.52 9.02
C ASN A 378 -30.10 -36.61 9.24
N GLY A 379 -29.85 -35.31 9.42
CA GLY A 379 -30.90 -34.33 9.66
C GLY A 379 -31.76 -34.06 8.41
N ALA A 380 -33.08 -34.21 8.53
CA ALA A 380 -34.04 -33.92 7.45
C ALA A 380 -33.95 -32.48 6.91
N HIS A 381 -33.53 -31.51 7.73
CA HIS A 381 -33.39 -30.09 7.36
C HIS A 381 -31.94 -29.67 7.09
N SER A 382 -31.11 -30.59 6.58
CA SER A 382 -29.68 -30.35 6.34
C SER A 382 -29.39 -29.16 5.40
N TYR A 383 -30.32 -28.86 4.50
CA TYR A 383 -30.24 -27.77 3.51
C TYR A 383 -30.77 -26.41 4.01
N GLU A 384 -31.59 -26.41 5.06
CA GLU A 384 -32.11 -25.19 5.70
C GLU A 384 -31.18 -24.66 6.80
N CYS A 385 -30.27 -25.52 7.29
CA CYS A 385 -29.31 -25.20 8.34
C CYS A 385 -28.37 -24.07 7.88
N GLY A 386 -28.37 -22.95 8.61
CA GLY A 386 -27.49 -21.80 8.36
C GLY A 386 -26.01 -22.06 8.69
N GLY A 387 -25.69 -23.25 9.20
CA GLY A 387 -24.37 -23.72 9.62
C GLY A 387 -23.43 -24.07 8.49
N GLN A 388 -23.26 -23.19 7.50
CA GLN A 388 -22.38 -23.43 6.36
C GLN A 388 -20.91 -23.50 6.82
N GLY A 389 -20.38 -24.72 6.95
CA GLY A 389 -18.94 -24.99 7.00
C GLY A 389 -18.26 -24.98 8.37
N SER A 390 -18.96 -24.75 9.49
CA SER A 390 -18.38 -24.92 10.82
C SER A 390 -19.12 -25.98 11.63
N ALA A 391 -18.37 -26.94 12.17
CA ALA A 391 -18.90 -28.00 13.03
C ALA A 391 -19.64 -27.43 14.25
N ASN A 392 -19.26 -26.23 14.70
CA ASN A 392 -19.77 -25.64 15.94
C ASN A 392 -21.08 -24.86 15.77
N ARG A 393 -21.63 -24.74 14.56
CA ARG A 393 -22.77 -23.86 14.28
C ARG A 393 -23.92 -24.57 13.55
N CYS A 394 -24.31 -25.74 14.05
CA CYS A 394 -25.51 -26.41 13.56
C CYS A 394 -26.77 -25.83 14.22
N ASP A 395 -27.77 -25.49 13.40
CA ASP A 395 -29.03 -24.91 13.88
C ASP A 395 -29.90 -25.93 14.64
N TYR A 396 -29.74 -27.22 14.34
CA TYR A 396 -30.62 -28.30 14.80
C TYR A 396 -29.98 -29.31 15.76
N PHE A 397 -28.66 -29.46 15.79
CA PHE A 397 -27.99 -30.53 16.55
C PHE A 397 -26.87 -30.00 17.44
N ASP A 398 -26.76 -30.58 18.62
CA ASP A 398 -25.65 -30.35 19.54
C ASP A 398 -24.43 -31.24 19.26
N GLU A 399 -23.45 -31.19 20.16
CA GLU A 399 -22.23 -32.01 20.09
C GLU A 399 -22.53 -33.50 20.27
N ARG A 400 -23.65 -33.83 20.93
CA ARG A 400 -24.09 -35.20 21.24
C ARG A 400 -25.07 -35.75 20.20
N GLY A 401 -25.47 -34.94 19.22
CA GLY A 401 -26.49 -35.31 18.23
C GLY A 401 -27.92 -35.17 18.73
N THR A 402 -28.14 -34.55 19.89
CA THR A 402 -29.49 -34.26 20.39
C THR A 402 -30.05 -33.03 19.67
N ARG A 403 -31.31 -33.11 19.25
CA ARG A 403 -31.99 -32.01 18.56
C ARG A 403 -32.21 -30.83 19.49
N ARG A 404 -31.80 -29.64 19.07
CA ARG A 404 -31.96 -28.38 19.80
C ARG A 404 -32.17 -27.22 18.85
N CYS A 405 -32.69 -26.11 19.37
CA CYS A 405 -32.72 -24.84 18.66
C CYS A 405 -31.48 -23.98 18.98
N TYR A 406 -30.61 -23.76 17.99
CA TYR A 406 -29.40 -22.92 18.16
C TYR A 406 -29.72 -21.49 18.63
N TYR A 407 -30.85 -20.91 18.21
CA TYR A 407 -31.22 -19.55 18.62
C TYR A 407 -31.54 -19.46 20.11
N CYS A 408 -32.31 -20.42 20.65
CA CYS A 408 -32.60 -20.50 22.08
C CYS A 408 -31.31 -20.73 22.88
N GLU A 409 -30.42 -21.62 22.43
CA GLU A 409 -29.14 -21.88 23.08
C GLU A 409 -28.25 -20.62 23.09
N HIS A 410 -28.18 -19.91 21.96
CA HIS A 410 -27.44 -18.66 21.85
C HIS A 410 -28.01 -17.56 22.76
N MET A 411 -29.34 -17.45 22.88
CA MET A 411 -29.99 -16.49 23.76
C MET A 411 -29.78 -16.84 25.24
N ARG A 412 -29.85 -18.12 25.60
CA ARG A 412 -29.56 -18.62 26.96
C ARG A 412 -28.11 -18.36 27.36
N ARG A 413 -27.15 -18.62 26.46
CA ARG A 413 -25.71 -18.35 26.69
C ARG A 413 -25.41 -16.86 26.89
N ASN A 414 -26.20 -15.98 26.27
CA ASN A 414 -26.13 -14.53 26.44
C ASN A 414 -26.99 -13.99 27.60
N LYS A 415 -27.61 -14.86 28.42
CA LYS A 415 -28.52 -14.48 29.52
C LYS A 415 -29.71 -13.60 29.08
N LYS A 416 -30.20 -13.80 27.84
CA LYS A 416 -31.33 -13.05 27.27
C LYS A 416 -32.65 -13.83 27.25
N SER A 417 -32.60 -15.12 27.58
CA SER A 417 -33.77 -15.98 27.65
C SER A 417 -33.51 -17.14 28.61
N ASN A 418 -34.55 -17.57 29.32
CA ASN A 418 -34.55 -18.77 30.15
C ASN A 418 -35.19 -19.98 29.44
N TYR A 419 -35.56 -19.85 28.16
CA TYR A 419 -36.25 -20.91 27.42
C TYR A 419 -35.30 -22.09 27.14
N ASP A 420 -35.79 -23.32 27.33
CA ASP A 420 -35.00 -24.51 27.07
C ASP A 420 -34.80 -24.72 25.54
N PRO A 421 -33.55 -24.78 25.05
CA PRO A 421 -33.29 -25.02 23.63
C PRO A 421 -33.77 -26.38 23.11
N TYR A 422 -34.00 -27.37 23.97
CA TYR A 422 -34.46 -28.71 23.61
C TYR A 422 -36.00 -28.81 23.51
N GLU A 423 -36.72 -27.96 24.24
CA GLU A 423 -38.19 -27.89 24.22
C GLU A 423 -38.75 -26.86 23.22
N CYS A 424 -37.87 -26.17 22.49
CA CYS A 424 -38.27 -25.19 21.48
C CYS A 424 -39.09 -25.85 20.36
N PRO A 425 -40.23 -25.29 19.92
CA PRO A 425 -41.02 -25.83 18.79
C PRO A 425 -40.21 -26.06 17.50
N ALA A 426 -39.11 -25.30 17.32
CA ALA A 426 -38.17 -25.48 16.22
C ALA A 426 -37.34 -26.79 16.28
N THR A 427 -37.37 -27.55 17.38
CA THR A 427 -36.73 -28.88 17.44
C THR A 427 -37.54 -29.95 16.70
N ARG A 428 -38.87 -29.76 16.62
CA ARG A 428 -39.80 -30.66 15.90
C ARG A 428 -40.14 -30.19 14.49
N GLY A 429 -39.94 -28.91 14.18
CA GLY A 429 -40.27 -28.31 12.87
C GLY A 429 -39.12 -27.54 12.22
N THR A 430 -39.46 -26.52 11.45
CA THR A 430 -38.49 -25.63 10.82
C THR A 430 -37.96 -24.60 11.82
N ARG A 431 -36.80 -24.01 11.52
CA ARG A 431 -36.19 -22.96 12.36
C ARG A 431 -37.09 -21.72 12.55
N ASP A 432 -38.04 -21.51 11.63
CA ASP A 432 -38.96 -20.38 11.63
C ASP A 432 -39.98 -20.47 12.79
N ASN A 433 -40.18 -21.67 13.36
CA ASN A 433 -41.02 -21.90 14.53
C ASN A 433 -40.35 -21.49 15.86
N CYS A 434 -39.11 -21.00 15.82
CA CYS A 434 -38.45 -20.51 17.03
C CYS A 434 -38.99 -19.10 17.39
N PRO A 435 -39.47 -18.88 18.63
CA PRO A 435 -39.93 -17.57 19.08
C PRO A 435 -38.89 -16.45 18.93
N TYR A 436 -37.60 -16.81 18.95
CA TYR A 436 -36.48 -15.87 18.86
C TYR A 436 -35.91 -15.71 17.45
N PHE A 437 -36.47 -16.37 16.44
CA PHE A 437 -35.94 -16.33 15.07
C PHE A 437 -35.97 -14.92 14.45
N TYR A 438 -37.04 -14.16 14.72
CA TYR A 438 -37.23 -12.82 14.15
C TYR A 438 -36.35 -11.72 14.76
N HIS A 439 -35.79 -11.93 15.96
CA HIS A 439 -34.96 -10.92 16.63
C HIS A 439 -33.64 -10.59 15.89
N LYS A 440 -33.21 -11.41 14.94
CA LYS A 440 -31.94 -11.20 14.22
C LYS A 440 -32.08 -10.46 12.89
N LYS A 441 -33.27 -10.48 12.25
CA LYS A 441 -33.49 -9.81 10.95
C LYS A 441 -33.64 -8.28 11.07
N GLY A 442 -33.94 -7.76 12.26
CA GLY A 442 -34.16 -6.32 12.51
C GLY A 442 -32.93 -5.41 12.58
N ARG A 443 -31.69 -5.92 12.43
CA ARG A 443 -30.47 -5.09 12.52
C ARG A 443 -29.86 -4.64 11.18
N GLY A 444 -30.53 -4.82 10.05
CA GLY A 444 -29.90 -4.51 8.75
C GLY A 444 -30.79 -4.16 7.55
N VAL A 445 -32.11 -4.15 7.67
CA VAL A 445 -32.98 -3.71 6.56
C VAL A 445 -33.49 -2.32 6.90
N LYS A 446 -32.82 -1.28 6.37
CA LYS A 446 -33.44 0.04 6.23
C LYS A 446 -34.62 -0.16 5.27
N GLU A 447 -35.85 0.00 5.76
CA GLU A 447 -37.04 0.13 4.93
C GLU A 447 -36.79 1.27 3.92
N LYS A 448 -36.70 0.92 2.63
CA LYS A 448 -36.79 1.90 1.57
C LYS A 448 -38.27 2.27 1.45
N ASN A 449 -38.66 3.37 2.12
CA ASN A 449 -39.93 4.03 1.87
C ASN A 449 -39.95 4.56 0.43
N GLY A 450 -40.48 3.75 -0.49
CA GLY A 450 -40.79 4.15 -1.85
C GLY A 450 -42.21 4.70 -1.94
N GLN A 451 -42.41 5.97 -1.57
CA GLN A 451 -43.63 6.70 -1.93
C GLN A 451 -43.59 7.03 -3.43
N LYS A 452 -44.28 6.22 -4.24
CA LYS A 452 -44.63 6.57 -5.62
C LYS A 452 -45.70 7.67 -5.61
N LYS A 453 -45.29 8.93 -5.83
CA LYS A 453 -46.21 10.01 -6.24
C LYS A 453 -46.69 9.73 -7.66
N ARG A 454 -47.96 9.34 -7.80
CA ARG A 454 -48.71 9.41 -9.06
C ARG A 454 -48.95 10.88 -9.39
N LYS A 455 -48.44 11.36 -10.52
CA LYS A 455 -48.88 12.63 -11.13
C LYS A 455 -50.11 12.33 -11.99
N ASN A 456 -51.23 12.97 -11.66
CA ASN A 456 -52.40 13.03 -12.50
C ASN A 456 -52.09 13.84 -13.76
N CYS A 457 -52.40 13.30 -14.93
CA CYS A 457 -52.66 14.10 -16.12
C CYS A 457 -54.07 14.67 -15.99
N SER A 458 -54.19 15.99 -15.94
CA SER A 458 -55.43 16.69 -16.28
C SER A 458 -55.28 17.26 -17.68
N SER A 459 -56.20 16.87 -18.54
CA SER A 459 -56.55 17.50 -19.80
C SER A 459 -56.69 19.02 -19.67
N ARG A 460 -56.07 19.74 -20.61
CA ARG A 460 -56.65 20.86 -21.35
C ARG A 460 -55.83 21.11 -22.60
#